data_AF-A0A5D2GX61-F1
#
_entry.id   AF-A0A5D2GX61-F1
#
_cell.length_a   1.000
_cell.length_b   1.000
_cell.length_c   1.000
_cell.angle_alpha   90.00
_cell.angle_beta   90.00
_cell.angle_gamma   90.00
#
_symmetry.space_group_name_H-M   'P 1'
#
loop_
_entity.id
_entity.type
_entity.pdbx_description
1 polymer ?
#
loop_
_entity_poly.entity_id
_entity_poly.type
_entity_poly.pdbx_seq_one_letter_code
_entity_poly.pdbx_strand_id
1 'polypeptide(L)'
;MSFSKLLYLLLLVNFIFIYQSHSSPDNNVTKAQSHIKPKKVHLSLYYESLCPYCRSFIVSQLVKVFNTDLLNIINLRLVPWGNAQYVKPNKTIIFQHGEDECYLNTIHACAISIWPDPRKHFNFIYCIENQGLPIKDNQHLTVWKQCGKPALLDPVWIRNSSRTAMTVDMEESFYCSMLLKLIISIQNIYMSPG
;
A
#
# COMPACT_ATOMS: atom_id res chain seq x y z
N MET A 1 54.83 -26.88 -29.97
CA MET A 1 53.42 -26.43 -29.83
C MET A 1 53.43 -25.04 -29.21
N SER A 2 52.95 -24.01 -29.90
CA SER A 2 52.97 -22.62 -29.40
C SER A 2 52.04 -22.45 -28.21
N PHE A 3 52.47 -21.69 -27.19
CA PHE A 3 51.72 -21.39 -25.96
C PHE A 3 50.26 -20.94 -26.23
N SER A 4 50.05 -20.23 -27.35
CA SER A 4 48.73 -19.79 -27.80
C SER A 4 47.78 -20.95 -28.10
N LYS A 5 48.28 -22.06 -28.68
CA LYS A 5 47.47 -23.24 -28.97
C LYS A 5 47.10 -24.02 -27.70
N LEU A 6 47.97 -24.00 -26.69
CA LEU A 6 47.71 -24.65 -25.40
C LEU A 6 46.65 -23.90 -24.59
N LEU A 7 46.70 -22.55 -24.61
CA LEU A 7 45.70 -21.71 -23.96
C LEU A 7 44.31 -21.86 -24.61
N TYR A 8 44.27 -21.93 -25.95
CA TYR A 8 43.02 -22.15 -26.69
C TYR A 8 42.41 -23.53 -26.40
N LEU A 9 43.25 -24.56 -26.27
CA LEU A 9 42.81 -25.91 -25.91
C LEU A 9 42.22 -25.95 -24.49
N LEU A 10 42.86 -25.26 -23.52
CA LEU A 10 42.36 -25.20 -22.14
C LEU A 10 41.04 -24.44 -22.01
N LEU A 11 40.81 -23.40 -22.82
CA LEU A 11 39.53 -22.67 -22.84
C LEU A 11 38.39 -23.51 -23.44
N LEU A 12 38.66 -24.30 -24.49
CA LEU A 12 37.67 -25.19 -25.10
C LEU A 12 37.26 -26.35 -24.18
N VAL A 13 38.20 -26.91 -23.41
CA VAL A 13 37.90 -28.00 -22.46
C VAL A 13 36.98 -27.53 -21.33
N ASN A 14 37.14 -26.29 -20.86
CA ASN A 14 36.24 -25.71 -19.85
C ASN A 14 34.81 -25.44 -20.37
N PHE A 15 34.65 -25.22 -21.68
CA PHE A 15 33.31 -25.05 -22.27
C PHE A 15 32.54 -26.38 -22.39
N ILE A 16 33.23 -27.52 -22.49
CA ILE A 16 32.56 -28.83 -22.62
C ILE A 16 32.02 -29.33 -21.27
N PHE A 17 32.69 -29.01 -20.14
CA PHE A 17 32.25 -29.43 -18.81
C PHE A 17 31.06 -28.63 -18.23
N ILE A 18 30.60 -27.56 -18.89
CA ILE A 18 29.47 -26.75 -18.40
C ILE A 18 28.16 -27.07 -19.15
N TYR A 19 28.20 -27.78 -20.29
CA TYR A 19 27.04 -27.92 -21.18
C TYR A 19 26.33 -29.28 -21.22
N GLN A 20 26.61 -30.21 -20.30
CA GLN A 20 25.90 -31.50 -20.29
C GLN A 20 25.31 -31.84 -18.92
N SER A 21 24.26 -31.12 -18.55
CA SER A 21 23.22 -31.69 -17.70
C SER A 21 22.15 -32.30 -18.62
N HIS A 22 22.36 -33.54 -19.07
CA HIS A 22 21.28 -34.34 -19.63
C HIS A 22 20.31 -34.70 -18.49
N SER A 23 19.25 -33.93 -18.32
CA SER A 23 18.08 -34.39 -17.55
C SER A 23 17.33 -35.40 -18.42
N SER A 24 17.35 -36.67 -18.02
CA SER A 24 16.50 -37.73 -18.58
C SER A 24 15.02 -37.36 -18.39
N PRO A 25 14.13 -37.57 -19.38
CA PRO A 25 12.70 -37.48 -19.13
C PRO A 25 12.25 -38.82 -18.52
N ASP A 26 12.24 -38.91 -17.19
CA ASP A 26 11.53 -39.98 -16.49
C ASP A 26 10.02 -39.75 -16.67
N ASN A 27 9.49 -40.33 -17.74
CA ASN A 27 8.06 -40.48 -17.98
C ASN A 27 7.51 -41.54 -17.03
N ASN A 28 7.27 -41.17 -15.76
CA ASN A 28 6.30 -41.81 -14.86
C ASN A 28 6.26 -41.08 -13.52
N VAL A 29 5.69 -39.88 -13.49
CA VAL A 29 5.14 -39.32 -12.25
C VAL A 29 3.69 -38.99 -12.51
N THR A 30 2.85 -39.79 -11.86
CA THR A 30 1.44 -39.59 -11.58
C THR A 30 1.01 -38.13 -11.63
N LYS A 31 0.00 -37.89 -12.46
CA LYS A 31 -0.93 -36.75 -12.49
C LYS A 31 -1.41 -36.38 -11.09
N ALA A 32 -0.59 -35.65 -10.35
CA ALA A 32 -0.89 -34.98 -9.09
C ALA A 32 0.13 -33.87 -8.82
N GLN A 33 0.51 -33.11 -9.86
CA GLN A 33 1.19 -31.83 -9.65
C GLN A 33 0.12 -30.85 -9.16
N SER A 34 -0.20 -30.91 -7.86
CA SER A 34 -0.92 -29.83 -7.20
C SER A 34 -0.17 -28.54 -7.52
N HIS A 35 -0.86 -27.56 -8.09
CA HIS A 35 -0.36 -26.21 -8.29
C HIS A 35 0.00 -25.61 -6.91
N ILE A 36 1.20 -25.90 -6.39
CA ILE A 36 1.72 -25.21 -5.20
C ILE A 36 2.05 -23.80 -5.67
N LYS A 37 1.10 -22.87 -5.48
CA LYS A 37 1.40 -21.45 -5.65
C LYS A 37 2.50 -21.10 -4.64
N PRO A 38 3.63 -20.52 -5.08
CA PRO A 38 4.69 -20.13 -4.16
C PRO A 38 4.11 -19.18 -3.10
N LYS A 39 4.51 -19.40 -1.84
CA LYS A 39 4.05 -18.58 -0.72
C LYS A 39 4.57 -17.16 -0.90
N LYS A 40 3.65 -16.20 -0.92
CA LYS A 40 3.99 -14.78 -1.01
C LYS A 40 4.64 -14.26 0.28
N VAL A 41 5.55 -13.30 0.16
CA VAL A 41 6.17 -12.61 1.30
C VAL A 41 5.20 -11.54 1.83
N HIS A 42 5.01 -11.46 3.14
CA HIS A 42 4.21 -10.39 3.74
C HIS A 42 5.06 -9.12 3.90
N LEU A 43 4.61 -8.02 3.30
CA LEU A 43 5.22 -6.70 3.44
C LEU A 43 4.19 -5.75 4.03
N SER A 44 4.45 -5.23 5.23
CA SER A 44 3.58 -4.22 5.86
C SER A 44 4.31 -2.90 5.99
N LEU A 45 3.69 -1.81 5.53
CA LEU A 45 4.17 -0.44 5.75
C LEU A 45 3.28 0.26 6.78
N TYR A 46 3.86 0.60 7.92
CA TYR A 46 3.27 1.49 8.92
C TYR A 46 3.77 2.91 8.67
N TYR A 47 2.86 3.86 8.56
CA TYR A 47 3.21 5.23 8.17
C TYR A 47 2.22 6.25 8.72
N GLU A 48 2.64 7.51 8.77
CA GLU A 48 1.80 8.67 9.10
C GLU A 48 1.59 9.50 7.84
N SER A 49 0.35 9.91 7.59
CA SER A 49 0.10 11.05 6.71
C SER A 49 0.77 12.30 7.30
N LEU A 50 1.23 13.20 6.44
CA LEU A 50 2.02 14.40 6.80
C LEU A 50 3.46 14.16 7.27
N CYS A 51 3.87 12.91 7.56
CA CYS A 51 5.26 12.62 7.86
C CYS A 51 6.13 12.70 6.58
N PRO A 52 7.13 13.61 6.52
CA PRO A 52 7.91 13.84 5.30
C PRO A 52 8.73 12.61 4.87
N TYR A 53 9.18 11.79 5.82
CA TYR A 53 9.94 10.56 5.52
C TYR A 53 9.03 9.44 5.02
N CYS A 54 7.84 9.27 5.62
CA CYS A 54 6.83 8.33 5.14
C CYS A 54 6.44 8.64 3.70
N ARG A 55 6.15 9.91 3.44
CA ARG A 55 5.87 10.45 2.11
C ARG A 55 6.97 10.12 1.10
N SER A 56 8.21 10.47 1.44
CA SER A 56 9.38 10.23 0.59
C SER A 56 9.53 8.75 0.25
N PHE A 57 9.33 7.87 1.23
CA PHE A 57 9.36 6.43 1.02
C PHE A 57 8.23 5.94 0.10
N ILE A 58 6.99 6.38 0.33
CA ILE A 58 5.82 5.99 -0.47
C ILE A 58 6.01 6.40 -1.94
N VAL A 59 6.38 7.66 -2.16
CA VAL A 59 6.48 8.25 -3.50
C VAL A 59 7.72 7.73 -4.24
N SER A 60 8.84 7.52 -3.54
CA SER A 60 10.13 7.24 -4.21
C SER A 60 10.53 5.76 -4.18
N GLN A 61 10.12 5.01 -3.16
CA GLN A 61 10.55 3.62 -2.96
C GLN A 61 9.39 2.65 -3.17
N LEU A 62 8.27 2.83 -2.46
CA LEU A 62 7.15 1.89 -2.53
C LEU A 62 6.53 1.82 -3.92
N VAL A 63 6.48 2.94 -4.66
CA VAL A 63 5.99 2.98 -6.05
C VAL A 63 6.68 1.94 -6.96
N LYS A 64 7.95 1.60 -6.68
CA LYS A 64 8.71 0.60 -7.45
C LYS A 64 8.11 -0.80 -7.35
N VAL A 65 7.45 -1.12 -6.25
CA VAL A 65 6.72 -2.39 -6.07
C VAL A 65 5.59 -2.52 -7.09
N PHE A 66 4.95 -1.41 -7.44
CA PHE A 66 3.82 -1.37 -8.37
C PHE A 66 4.25 -1.32 -9.84
N ASN A 67 5.45 -0.81 -10.10
CA ASN A 67 6.05 -0.68 -11.44
C ASN A 67 6.90 -1.90 -11.86
N THR A 68 7.00 -2.91 -11.00
CA THR A 68 7.72 -4.16 -11.24
C THR A 68 6.78 -5.35 -11.04
N ASP A 69 7.32 -6.57 -11.15
CA ASP A 69 6.64 -7.83 -10.84
C ASP A 69 6.62 -8.15 -9.34
N LEU A 70 7.21 -7.30 -8.48
CA LEU A 70 7.26 -7.51 -7.04
C LEU A 70 5.86 -7.66 -6.39
N LEU A 71 4.84 -6.94 -6.88
CA LEU A 71 3.47 -7.08 -6.38
C LEU A 71 2.90 -8.50 -6.55
N ASN A 72 3.44 -9.29 -7.49
CA ASN A 72 3.00 -10.67 -7.74
C ASN A 72 3.53 -11.64 -6.67
N ILE A 73 4.64 -11.31 -6.00
CA ILE A 73 5.31 -12.18 -5.02
C ILE A 73 5.12 -11.73 -3.57
N ILE A 74 4.45 -10.60 -3.34
CA ILE A 74 4.16 -10.09 -1.98
C ILE A 74 2.67 -10.03 -1.67
N ASN A 75 2.37 -10.07 -0.38
CA ASN A 75 1.13 -9.61 0.24
C ASN A 75 1.40 -8.25 0.88
N LEU A 76 1.09 -7.16 0.16
CA LEU A 76 1.29 -5.81 0.65
C LEU A 76 0.14 -5.39 1.57
N ARG A 77 0.49 -4.87 2.76
CA ARG A 77 -0.43 -4.22 3.69
C ARG A 77 0.05 -2.79 3.98
N LEU A 78 -0.85 -1.82 3.89
CA LEU A 78 -0.58 -0.43 4.25
C LEU A 78 -1.34 -0.10 5.53
N VAL A 79 -0.70 0.57 6.48
CA VAL A 79 -1.26 0.88 7.80
C VAL A 79 -1.00 2.36 8.14
N PRO A 80 -1.96 3.25 7.83
CA PRO A 80 -1.85 4.68 8.16
C PRO A 80 -2.12 4.91 9.66
N TRP A 81 -1.06 4.86 10.47
CA TRP A 81 -1.08 5.08 11.91
C TRP A 81 0.27 5.66 12.40
N GLY A 82 1.35 4.92 12.14
CA GLY A 82 2.73 5.22 12.56
C GLY A 82 2.87 5.56 14.03
N ASN A 83 3.25 6.80 14.35
CA ASN A 83 3.54 7.25 15.72
C ASN A 83 2.32 7.75 16.52
N ALA A 84 1.09 7.57 16.02
CA ALA A 84 -0.09 7.94 16.78
C ALA A 84 -0.16 7.16 18.11
N GLN A 85 -0.38 7.85 19.23
CA GLN A 85 -0.30 7.28 20.57
C GLN A 85 -1.67 7.21 21.24
N TYR A 86 -2.08 6.01 21.63
CA TYR A 86 -3.27 5.81 22.44
C TYR A 86 -2.98 6.06 23.93
N VAL A 87 -3.56 7.10 24.50
CA VAL A 87 -3.34 7.51 25.89
C VAL A 87 -4.49 7.01 26.78
N LYS A 88 -4.14 6.18 27.77
CA LYS A 88 -5.04 5.72 28.84
C LYS A 88 -4.88 6.63 30.07
N PRO A 89 -5.94 6.85 30.88
CA PRO A 89 -7.29 6.28 30.80
C PRO A 89 -8.26 7.05 29.88
N ASN A 90 -7.87 8.23 29.39
CA ASN A 90 -8.75 9.15 28.68
C ASN A 90 -9.21 8.64 27.29
N LYS A 91 -8.65 7.51 26.82
CA LYS A 91 -8.94 6.90 25.51
C LYS A 91 -8.73 7.87 24.35
N THR A 92 -7.82 8.82 24.53
CA THR A 92 -7.48 9.85 23.55
C THR A 92 -6.35 9.34 22.68
N ILE A 93 -6.36 9.70 21.39
CA ILE A 93 -5.21 9.47 20.53
C ILE A 93 -4.53 10.79 20.20
N ILE A 94 -3.21 10.79 20.31
CA ILE A 94 -2.34 11.93 20.01
C ILE A 94 -1.58 11.63 18.72
N PHE A 95 -1.60 12.57 17.79
CA PHE A 95 -0.92 12.52 16.50
C PHE A 95 0.23 13.52 16.47
N GLN A 96 1.35 13.20 15.80
CA GLN A 96 2.54 14.07 15.82
C GLN A 96 2.31 15.36 15.04
N HIS A 97 1.48 15.31 13.99
CA HIS A 97 1.14 16.46 13.15
C HIS A 97 -0.32 16.92 13.33
N GLY A 98 -0.94 16.62 14.49
CA GLY A 98 -2.25 17.14 14.88
C GLY A 98 -3.45 16.50 14.16
N GLU A 99 -4.59 17.22 14.13
CA GLU A 99 -5.87 16.70 13.63
C GLU A 99 -5.86 16.42 12.12
N ASP A 100 -5.06 17.13 11.34
CA ASP A 100 -4.96 16.91 9.89
C ASP A 100 -4.34 15.55 9.55
N GLU A 101 -3.35 15.10 10.34
CA GLU A 101 -2.79 13.73 10.23
C GLU A 101 -3.86 12.69 10.59
N CYS A 102 -4.62 12.92 11.66
CA CYS A 102 -5.73 12.04 12.03
C CYS A 102 -6.75 11.90 10.88
N TYR A 103 -7.12 13.03 10.29
CA TYR A 103 -8.06 13.10 9.19
C TYR A 103 -7.55 12.36 7.95
N LEU A 104 -6.32 12.64 7.51
CA LEU A 104 -5.75 11.99 6.31
C LEU A 104 -5.42 10.51 6.53
N ASN A 105 -4.96 10.11 7.72
CA ASN A 105 -4.81 8.70 8.09
C ASN A 105 -6.14 7.95 7.95
N THR A 106 -7.23 8.58 8.39
CA THR A 106 -8.58 8.03 8.25
C THR A 106 -8.98 7.87 6.79
N ILE A 107 -8.74 8.90 5.96
CA ILE A 107 -9.04 8.84 4.52
C ILE A 107 -8.26 7.70 3.83
N HIS A 108 -6.98 7.52 4.16
CA HIS A 108 -6.17 6.42 3.65
C HIS A 108 -6.71 5.05 4.10
N ALA A 109 -7.07 4.91 5.38
CA ALA A 109 -7.65 3.68 5.91
C ALA A 109 -8.98 3.31 5.23
N CYS A 110 -9.87 4.29 5.05
CA CYS A 110 -11.13 4.07 4.34
C CYS A 110 -10.87 3.68 2.86
N ALA A 111 -9.90 4.27 2.18
CA ALA A 111 -9.52 3.89 0.81
C ALA A 111 -9.03 2.43 0.70
N ILE A 112 -8.22 1.98 1.67
CA ILE A 112 -7.74 0.58 1.75
C ILE A 112 -8.91 -0.38 1.95
N SER A 113 -9.83 -0.05 2.86
CA SER A 113 -11.02 -0.88 3.15
C SER A 113 -11.94 -1.04 1.94
N ILE A 114 -12.14 0.03 1.16
CA ILE A 114 -13.07 0.05 0.03
C ILE A 114 -12.48 -0.58 -1.23
N TRP A 115 -11.17 -0.41 -1.43
CA TRP A 115 -10.49 -0.97 -2.57
C TRP A 115 -9.54 -2.08 -2.13
N PRO A 116 -10.01 -3.33 -2.04
CA PRO A 116 -9.16 -4.46 -1.68
C PRO A 116 -8.06 -4.73 -2.72
N ASP A 117 -8.20 -4.20 -3.94
CA ASP A 117 -7.12 -4.22 -4.94
C ASP A 117 -6.00 -3.24 -4.53
N PRO A 118 -4.78 -3.74 -4.26
CA PRO A 118 -3.66 -2.92 -3.83
C PRO A 118 -3.29 -1.82 -4.81
N ARG A 119 -3.47 -2.03 -6.12
CA ARG A 119 -3.17 -0.99 -7.12
C ARG A 119 -4.13 0.18 -6.99
N LYS A 120 -5.40 -0.08 -6.70
CA LYS A 120 -6.43 0.96 -6.62
C LYS A 120 -6.24 1.86 -5.40
N HIS A 121 -6.13 1.29 -4.20
CA HIS A 121 -5.90 2.12 -3.01
C HIS A 121 -4.52 2.77 -3.01
N PHE A 122 -3.50 2.09 -3.51
CA PHE A 122 -2.16 2.69 -3.57
C PHE A 122 -2.12 3.89 -4.50
N ASN A 123 -2.73 3.84 -5.69
CA ASN A 123 -2.74 4.99 -6.60
C ASN A 123 -3.37 6.24 -5.96
N PHE A 124 -4.40 6.05 -5.14
CA PHE A 124 -5.04 7.14 -4.40
C PHE A 124 -4.14 7.69 -3.29
N ILE A 125 -3.57 6.81 -2.46
CA ILE A 125 -2.64 7.19 -1.38
C ILE A 125 -1.41 7.88 -1.97
N TYR A 126 -0.81 7.31 -3.03
CA TYR A 126 0.31 7.90 -3.75
C TYR A 126 -0.02 9.30 -4.27
N CYS A 127 -1.21 9.51 -4.84
CA CYS A 127 -1.62 10.83 -5.29
C CYS A 127 -1.61 11.84 -4.15
N ILE A 128 -2.19 11.51 -2.99
CA ILE A 128 -2.22 12.41 -1.81
C ILE A 128 -0.79 12.67 -1.32
N GLU A 129 -0.02 11.61 -1.13
CA GLU A 129 1.37 11.67 -0.71
C GLU A 129 2.29 12.33 -1.76
N ASN A 130 1.87 12.58 -2.99
CA ASN A 130 2.72 13.25 -4.00
C ASN A 130 2.50 14.77 -4.10
N GLN A 131 1.57 15.36 -3.34
CA GLN A 131 1.17 16.78 -3.48
C GLN A 131 2.11 17.80 -2.77
N GLY A 132 3.18 17.34 -2.09
CA GLY A 132 4.18 18.18 -1.39
C GLY A 132 3.79 18.75 -0.01
N LEU A 133 4.79 19.26 0.74
CA LEU A 133 4.65 20.09 1.96
C LEU A 133 5.34 21.46 1.75
N PRO A 134 4.87 22.54 2.41
CA PRO A 134 3.64 22.57 3.18
C PRO A 134 2.46 22.64 2.21
N ILE A 135 1.39 21.94 2.52
CA ILE A 135 0.13 22.28 1.88
C ILE A 135 -0.23 23.66 2.46
N LYS A 136 0.06 24.71 1.69
CA LYS A 136 -0.17 26.10 2.11
C LYS A 136 -1.64 26.24 2.56
N ASP A 137 -1.84 26.92 3.69
CA ASP A 137 -3.14 27.46 4.11
C ASP A 137 -4.31 26.44 4.16
N ASN A 138 -4.27 25.47 5.07
CA ASN A 138 -5.40 24.56 5.38
C ASN A 138 -5.89 23.69 4.19
N GLN A 139 -5.14 23.62 3.09
CA GLN A 139 -5.54 22.84 1.90
C GLN A 139 -5.39 21.30 2.10
N HIS A 140 -4.83 20.82 3.22
CA HIS A 140 -4.77 19.39 3.53
C HIS A 140 -6.16 18.72 3.50
N LEU A 141 -7.21 19.49 3.80
CA LEU A 141 -8.60 19.04 3.80
C LEU A 141 -9.20 18.84 2.40
N THR A 142 -8.58 19.39 1.35
CA THR A 142 -9.12 19.33 -0.03
C THR A 142 -8.29 18.49 -0.97
N VAL A 143 -7.04 18.16 -0.61
CA VAL A 143 -6.10 17.41 -1.47
C VAL A 143 -6.64 16.04 -1.88
N TRP A 144 -7.26 15.31 -0.94
CA TRP A 144 -7.79 13.97 -1.23
C TRP A 144 -8.98 14.02 -2.20
N LYS A 145 -9.72 15.14 -2.25
CA LYS A 145 -10.83 15.32 -3.21
C LYS A 145 -10.30 15.43 -4.64
N GLN A 146 -9.14 16.04 -4.83
CA GLN A 146 -8.48 16.14 -6.14
C GLN A 146 -7.96 14.79 -6.62
N CYS A 147 -7.51 13.95 -5.67
CA CYS A 147 -7.07 12.59 -5.95
C CYS A 147 -8.23 11.58 -6.09
N GLY A 148 -9.43 11.96 -5.65
CA GLY A 148 -10.59 11.09 -5.60
C GLY A 148 -11.37 11.02 -6.92
N LYS A 149 -11.90 9.85 -7.25
CA LYS A 149 -12.94 9.67 -8.28
C LYS A 149 -14.30 10.17 -7.75
N PRO A 150 -15.26 10.54 -8.62
CA PRO A 150 -16.62 10.95 -8.21
C PRO A 150 -17.30 9.94 -7.27
N ALA A 151 -17.05 8.65 -7.45
CA ALA A 151 -17.57 7.59 -6.59
C ALA A 151 -17.05 7.62 -5.13
N LEU A 152 -15.92 8.27 -4.83
CA LEU A 152 -15.50 8.55 -3.44
C LEU A 152 -16.18 9.79 -2.86
N LEU A 153 -16.75 10.65 -3.69
CA LEU A 153 -17.41 11.87 -3.25
C LEU A 153 -18.91 11.64 -3.02
N ASP A 154 -19.42 10.44 -3.31
CA ASP A 154 -20.82 10.06 -3.12
C ASP A 154 -21.15 9.94 -1.61
N PRO A 155 -22.22 10.59 -1.10
CA PRO A 155 -22.72 10.40 0.27
C PRO A 155 -22.98 8.94 0.66
N VAL A 156 -23.27 8.06 -0.31
CA VAL A 156 -23.42 6.60 -0.11
C VAL A 156 -22.06 5.94 0.15
N TRP A 157 -20.97 6.44 -0.45
CA TRP A 157 -19.59 5.99 -0.22
C TRP A 157 -19.13 6.32 1.19
N ILE A 158 -19.40 7.55 1.63
CA ILE A 158 -19.21 8.00 3.02
C ILE A 158 -20.00 7.04 3.92
N ARG A 159 -21.30 6.85 3.72
CA ARG A 159 -22.11 5.99 4.61
C ARG A 159 -21.64 4.51 4.69
N ASN A 160 -21.19 3.92 3.59
CA ASN A 160 -20.79 2.52 3.53
C ASN A 160 -19.38 2.26 4.08
N SER A 161 -18.44 3.19 3.89
CA SER A 161 -17.10 3.10 4.48
C SER A 161 -17.13 3.14 6.01
N SER A 162 -18.08 3.89 6.58
CA SER A 162 -18.43 3.84 8.01
C SER A 162 -18.83 2.44 8.51
N ARG A 163 -19.53 1.65 7.68
CA ARG A 163 -20.08 0.34 8.08
C ARG A 163 -19.05 -0.79 7.92
N THR A 164 -18.31 -0.80 6.82
CA THR A 164 -17.30 -1.85 6.54
C THR A 164 -16.07 -1.71 7.44
N ALA A 165 -15.72 -0.48 7.84
CA ALA A 165 -14.63 -0.27 8.80
C ALA A 165 -14.94 -0.83 10.20
N MET A 166 -16.21 -1.12 10.55
CA MET A 166 -16.58 -1.71 11.84
C MET A 166 -16.27 -3.21 11.95
N THR A 167 -15.92 -3.89 10.85
CA THR A 167 -15.74 -5.36 10.82
C THR A 167 -14.29 -5.83 10.73
N VAL A 168 -13.32 -4.91 10.68
CA VAL A 168 -11.88 -5.20 10.55
C VAL A 168 -11.17 -4.74 11.82
N ASP A 169 -10.45 -5.66 12.49
CA ASP A 169 -9.66 -5.56 13.72
C ASP A 169 -9.64 -4.21 14.48
N MET A 170 -9.88 -4.29 15.80
CA MET A 170 -10.06 -3.17 16.75
C MET A 170 -8.96 -2.07 16.72
N GLU A 171 -7.81 -2.29 16.10
CA GLU A 171 -6.74 -1.28 15.94
C GLU A 171 -6.98 -0.29 14.78
N GLU A 172 -7.84 -0.61 13.79
CA GLU A 172 -8.16 0.30 12.66
C GLU A 172 -9.61 0.84 12.67
N SER A 173 -10.51 0.21 13.43
CA SER A 173 -11.96 0.47 13.41
C SER A 173 -12.43 1.81 14.01
N PHE A 174 -11.67 2.42 14.91
CA PHE A 174 -12.20 3.55 15.71
C PHE A 174 -12.38 4.85 14.89
N TYR A 175 -11.69 4.99 13.78
CA TYR A 175 -11.53 6.27 13.07
C TYR A 175 -12.51 6.49 11.93
N CYS A 176 -12.66 5.51 11.04
CA CYS A 176 -13.55 5.65 9.88
C CYS A 176 -15.04 5.69 10.31
N SER A 177 -15.41 5.21 11.51
CA SER A 177 -16.79 5.35 12.03
C SER A 177 -17.05 6.66 12.78
N MET A 178 -16.08 7.21 13.51
CA MET A 178 -16.30 8.39 14.37
C MET A 178 -16.19 9.70 13.58
N LEU A 179 -15.19 9.82 12.71
CA LEU A 179 -14.97 11.02 11.89
C LEU A 179 -15.94 11.14 10.72
N LEU A 180 -16.48 10.03 10.22
CA LEU A 180 -17.40 10.07 9.09
C LEU A 180 -18.80 10.53 9.48
N LYS A 181 -19.22 10.27 10.73
CA LYS A 181 -20.37 10.91 11.35
C LYS A 181 -20.18 12.43 11.47
N LEU A 182 -18.96 12.88 11.74
CA LEU A 182 -18.61 14.31 11.79
C LEU A 182 -18.59 14.94 10.38
N ILE A 183 -18.04 14.26 9.37
CA ILE A 183 -18.03 14.70 7.96
C ILE A 183 -19.46 14.82 7.43
N ILE A 184 -20.34 13.84 7.71
CA ILE A 184 -21.77 13.91 7.37
C ILE A 184 -22.44 15.10 8.08
N SER A 185 -22.12 15.34 9.35
CA SER A 185 -22.66 16.47 10.09
C SER A 185 -22.22 17.82 9.51
N ILE A 186 -20.95 17.96 9.09
CA ILE A 186 -20.41 19.18 8.50
C ILE A 186 -20.96 19.39 7.08
N GLN A 187 -21.08 18.34 6.26
CA GLN A 187 -21.68 18.43 4.92
C GLN A 187 -23.17 18.83 4.98
N ASN A 188 -23.92 18.34 5.96
CA ASN A 188 -25.31 18.74 6.16
C ASN A 188 -25.45 20.21 6.63
N ILE A 189 -24.45 20.75 7.33
CA ILE A 189 -24.42 22.16 7.73
C ILE A 189 -24.09 23.08 6.55
N TYR A 190 -23.16 22.69 5.67
CA TYR A 190 -22.73 23.51 4.52
C TYR A 190 -23.55 23.32 3.24
N MET A 191 -24.40 22.28 3.15
CA MET A 191 -25.29 22.04 1.99
C MET A 191 -26.79 22.14 2.32
N SER A 192 -27.17 22.68 3.48
CA SER A 192 -28.58 23.03 3.72
C SER A 192 -28.95 24.24 2.84
N PRO A 193 -29.97 24.16 1.98
CA PRO A 193 -30.49 25.34 1.31
C PRO A 193 -31.09 26.27 2.38
N GLY A 194 -30.66 27.53 2.38
CA GLY A 194 -31.39 28.63 3.01
C GLY A 194 -32.59 29.02 2.16
#